data_AF-A0A1B6MF24-F1
#
_entry.id   AF-A0A1B6MF24-F1
#
_cell.length_a   1.000
_cell.length_b   1.000
_cell.length_c   1.000
_cell.angle_alpha   90.00
_cell.angle_beta   90.00
_cell.angle_gamma   90.00
#
_symmetry.space_group_name_H-M   'P 1'
#
loop_
_entity.id
_entity.type
_entity.pdbx_description
1 polymer ?
#
loop_
_entity_poly.entity_id
_entity_poly.type
_entity_poly.pdbx_seq_one_letter_code
_entity_poly.pdbx_strand_id
1 'polypeptide(L)'
;NVSESLILSGTQRTPKRGRPSTSTSQESPVPTKRAAVVKPIEDVRFDGVGHLPKFEDKKNTGRCKNKDCKGKTYVVCVKCNIPLCIGRSKNCFLDFHQKN
;
A
#
# COMPACT_ATOMS: atom_id res chain seq x y z
N ASN A 1 37.97 -26.79 36.69
CA ASN A 1 36.52 -26.64 36.43
C ASN A 1 36.32 -26.04 35.05
N VAL A 2 35.83 -26.85 34.12
CA VAL A 2 35.69 -26.52 32.68
C VAL A 2 34.44 -25.65 32.41
N SER A 3 33.63 -25.40 33.44
CA SER A 3 32.33 -24.73 33.36
C SER A 3 32.39 -23.21 33.18
N GLU A 4 33.46 -22.53 33.60
CA GLU A 4 33.53 -21.06 33.50
C GLU A 4 33.78 -20.58 32.05
N SER A 5 34.47 -21.36 31.23
CA SER A 5 34.83 -20.97 29.85
C SER A 5 33.68 -21.03 28.83
N LEU A 6 32.55 -21.66 29.20
CA LEU A 6 31.38 -21.80 28.31
C LEU A 6 30.44 -20.59 28.36
N ILE A 7 30.53 -19.72 29.37
CA ILE A 7 29.65 -18.55 29.50
C ILE A 7 30.17 -17.36 28.67
N LEU A 8 31.47 -17.34 28.34
CA LEU A 8 32.14 -16.26 27.62
C LEU A 8 32.33 -16.51 26.12
N SER A 9 32.01 -17.71 25.61
CA SER A 9 32.18 -18.08 24.21
C SER A 9 30.84 -18.13 23.46
N GLY A 10 30.47 -16.99 22.89
CA GLY A 10 29.58 -16.93 21.74
C GLY A 10 28.09 -16.99 22.07
N THR A 11 27.53 -15.87 22.54
CA THR A 11 26.17 -15.54 22.08
C THR A 11 26.25 -15.40 20.56
N GLN A 12 25.95 -16.50 19.86
CA GLN A 12 25.64 -16.47 18.44
C GLN A 12 24.41 -15.59 18.32
N ARG A 13 24.64 -14.30 18.05
CA ARG A 13 23.60 -13.39 17.60
C ARG A 13 23.13 -14.01 16.29
N THR A 14 22.01 -14.72 16.34
CA THR A 14 21.35 -15.18 15.13
C THR A 14 21.24 -13.94 14.22
N PRO A 15 21.71 -14.01 12.97
CA PRO A 15 21.64 -12.85 12.11
C PRO A 15 20.16 -12.47 12.00
N LYS A 16 19.78 -11.30 12.54
CA LYS A 16 18.47 -10.72 12.27
C LYS A 16 18.34 -10.66 10.76
N ARG A 17 17.30 -11.31 10.24
CA ARG A 17 17.05 -11.40 8.80
C ARG A 17 17.10 -10.00 8.19
N GLY A 18 18.12 -9.74 7.37
CA GLY A 18 18.40 -8.43 6.79
C GLY A 18 19.83 -8.33 6.30
N ARG A 19 20.06 -7.48 5.29
CA ARG A 19 21.40 -7.25 4.70
C ARG A 19 22.29 -6.54 5.73
N PRO A 20 23.51 -7.02 6.02
CA PRO A 20 24.43 -6.30 6.89
C PRO A 20 24.76 -4.95 6.26
N SER A 21 24.60 -3.86 7.01
CA SER A 21 25.00 -2.53 6.55
C SER A 21 26.46 -2.33 6.93
N THR A 22 27.36 -2.40 5.95
CA THR A 22 28.74 -1.94 6.09
C THR A 22 28.72 -0.40 6.12
N SER A 23 29.27 0.18 7.18
CA SER A 23 29.37 1.62 7.36
C SER A 23 30.31 2.25 6.33
N THR A 24 29.74 2.69 5.22
CA THR A 24 30.30 3.76 4.40
C THR A 24 29.22 4.82 4.34
N SER A 25 29.53 6.02 4.85
CA SER A 25 28.65 7.18 4.86
C SER A 25 28.33 7.60 3.42
N GLN A 26 27.36 6.92 2.82
CA GLN A 26 26.63 7.46 1.70
C GLN A 26 25.33 7.98 2.27
N GLU A 27 25.20 9.30 2.21
CA GLU A 27 23.99 10.04 2.52
C GLU A 27 22.85 9.44 1.72
N SER A 28 22.10 8.57 2.38
CA SER A 28 20.99 7.88 1.76
C SER A 28 19.88 8.92 1.60
N PRO A 29 19.27 9.05 0.40
CA PRO A 29 18.17 9.97 0.23
C PRO A 29 17.09 9.59 1.22
N VAL A 30 16.74 10.55 2.10
CA VAL A 30 15.70 10.39 3.10
C VAL A 30 14.50 9.74 2.42
N PRO A 31 13.97 8.60 2.93
CA PRO A 31 12.81 7.99 2.32
C PRO A 31 11.67 9.00 2.38
N THR A 32 11.34 9.61 1.23
CA THR A 32 10.18 10.48 1.10
C THR A 32 8.98 9.71 1.58
N LYS A 33 8.41 10.14 2.71
CA LYS A 33 7.16 9.58 3.25
C LYS A 33 6.17 9.57 2.10
N ARG A 34 5.70 8.38 1.70
CA ARG A 34 4.69 8.27 0.65
C ARG A 34 3.51 9.13 1.08
N ALA A 35 3.17 10.14 0.27
CA ALA A 35 2.03 10.99 0.54
C ALA A 35 0.81 10.09 0.78
N ALA A 36 0.16 10.27 1.94
CA ALA A 36 -1.07 9.57 2.22
C ALA A 36 -2.06 9.93 1.10
N VAL A 37 -2.64 8.91 0.46
CA VAL A 37 -3.69 9.14 -0.54
C VAL A 37 -4.85 9.80 0.19
N VAL A 38 -5.07 11.09 -0.06
CA VAL A 38 -6.19 11.84 0.48
C VAL A 38 -7.46 11.19 -0.07
N LYS A 39 -8.30 10.67 0.83
CA LYS A 39 -9.62 10.17 0.43
C LYS A 39 -10.51 11.37 0.13
N PRO A 40 -11.39 11.29 -0.90
CA PRO A 40 -12.41 12.29 -1.15
C PRO A 40 -13.25 12.52 0.10
N ILE A 41 -13.73 13.76 0.26
CA ILE A 41 -14.74 14.13 1.24
C ILE A 41 -15.99 13.27 0.99
N GLU A 42 -16.65 12.82 2.04
CA GLU A 42 -17.78 11.89 1.93
C GLU A 42 -18.92 12.45 1.07
N ASP A 43 -19.18 13.76 1.15
CA ASP A 43 -20.20 14.42 0.31
C ASP A 43 -19.91 14.26 -1.18
N VAL A 44 -18.65 14.46 -1.59
CA VAL A 44 -18.23 14.28 -2.99
C VAL A 44 -18.31 12.82 -3.40
N ARG A 45 -18.00 11.91 -2.49
CA ARG A 45 -18.02 10.47 -2.77
C ARG A 45 -19.43 9.95 -3.06
N PHE A 46 -20.45 10.50 -2.38
CA PHE A 46 -21.83 10.02 -2.46
C PHE A 46 -22.79 10.93 -3.23
N ASP A 47 -22.30 12.02 -3.83
CA ASP A 47 -23.15 12.96 -4.57
C ASP A 47 -23.78 12.39 -5.85
N GLY A 48 -23.33 11.23 -6.32
CA GLY A 48 -23.88 10.55 -7.49
C GLY A 48 -23.63 11.25 -8.84
N VAL A 49 -22.84 12.33 -8.87
CA VAL A 49 -22.65 13.16 -10.06
C VAL A 49 -21.19 13.15 -10.51
N GLY A 50 -20.93 12.79 -11.77
CA GLY A 50 -19.59 12.89 -12.38
C GLY A 50 -18.59 11.80 -11.98
N HIS A 51 -19.04 10.72 -11.33
CA HIS A 51 -18.21 9.56 -11.03
C HIS A 51 -18.15 8.62 -12.23
N LEU A 52 -17.24 8.89 -13.17
CA LEU A 52 -17.01 8.05 -14.33
C LEU A 52 -15.80 7.14 -14.13
N PRO A 53 -15.88 5.85 -14.52
CA PRO A 53 -14.72 4.97 -14.54
C PRO A 53 -13.83 5.30 -15.75
N LYS A 54 -12.53 5.39 -15.51
CA LYS A 54 -11.51 5.57 -16.55
C LYS A 54 -10.45 4.49 -16.39
N PHE A 55 -10.06 3.86 -17.50
CA PHE A 55 -8.86 3.03 -17.52
C PHE A 55 -7.61 3.92 -17.59
N GLU A 56 -6.66 3.66 -16.70
CA GLU A 56 -5.35 4.30 -16.73
C GLU A 56 -4.32 3.39 -17.42
N ASP A 57 -3.69 3.90 -18.48
CA ASP A 57 -2.58 3.26 -19.20
C ASP A 57 -1.26 3.43 -18.44
N LYS A 58 -1.26 3.10 -17.15
CA LYS A 58 -0.06 3.08 -16.32
C LYS A 58 0.55 1.69 -16.35
N LYS A 59 1.88 1.60 -16.42
CA LYS A 59 2.61 0.32 -16.36
C LYS A 59 2.29 -0.50 -15.10
N ASN A 60 1.91 0.16 -14.01
CA ASN A 60 1.56 -0.46 -12.73
C ASN A 60 0.10 -0.22 -12.36
N THR A 61 -0.57 -1.26 -11.87
CA THR A 61 -1.92 -1.19 -11.33
C THR A 61 -1.98 -0.55 -9.95
N GLY A 62 -3.07 0.18 -9.69
CA GLY A 62 -3.43 0.63 -8.35
C GLY A 62 -4.07 -0.50 -7.53
N ARG A 63 -3.91 -0.48 -6.21
CA ARG A 63 -4.69 -1.35 -5.31
C ARG A 63 -6.05 -0.73 -5.06
N CYS A 64 -7.12 -1.52 -5.21
CA CYS A 64 -8.48 -1.10 -4.93
C CYS A 64 -8.59 -0.49 -3.52
N LYS A 65 -9.33 0.62 -3.41
CA LYS A 65 -9.55 1.32 -2.14
C LYS A 65 -10.92 1.07 -1.52
N ASN A 66 -11.76 0.25 -2.16
CA ASN A 66 -13.01 -0.18 -1.53
C ASN A 66 -12.73 -1.04 -0.29
N LYS A 67 -13.64 -0.99 0.68
CA LYS A 67 -13.56 -1.82 1.90
C LYS A 67 -13.47 -3.29 1.51
N ASP A 68 -12.63 -4.04 2.21
CA ASP A 68 -12.44 -5.49 2.04
C ASP A 68 -11.97 -5.99 0.66
N CYS A 69 -11.57 -5.08 -0.23
CA CYS A 69 -10.99 -5.43 -1.51
C CYS A 69 -9.46 -5.34 -1.49
N LYS A 70 -8.79 -6.47 -1.79
CA LYS A 70 -7.32 -6.54 -1.92
C LYS A 70 -6.86 -6.59 -3.38
N GLY A 71 -7.80 -6.48 -4.33
CA GLY A 71 -7.54 -6.55 -5.77
C GLY A 71 -6.70 -5.39 -6.29
N LYS A 72 -6.11 -5.62 -7.46
CA LYS A 72 -5.43 -4.59 -8.25
C LYS A 72 -6.30 -4.24 -9.45
N THR A 73 -6.27 -2.98 -9.88
CA THR A 73 -7.12 -2.46 -10.96
C THR A 73 -6.41 -1.34 -11.72
N TYR A 74 -6.72 -1.22 -13.01
CA TYR A 74 -6.37 -0.08 -13.85
C TYR A 74 -7.50 0.97 -13.90
N VAL A 75 -8.67 0.64 -13.34
CA VAL A 75 -9.82 1.54 -13.36
C VAL A 75 -9.74 2.50 -12.19
N VAL A 76 -9.84 3.79 -12.49
CA VAL A 76 -9.92 4.88 -11.51
C VAL A 76 -11.22 5.65 -11.72
N CYS A 77 -11.76 6.21 -10.63
CA CYS A 77 -12.81 7.23 -10.73
C CYS A 77 -12.18 8.56 -11.15
N VAL A 78 -12.70 9.21 -12.20
CA VAL A 78 -12.19 10.49 -12.71
C VAL A 78 -12.31 11.62 -11.68
N LYS A 79 -13.39 11.64 -10.91
CA LYS A 79 -13.65 12.68 -9.91
C LYS A 79 -12.88 12.45 -8.61
N CYS A 80 -12.90 11.21 -8.12
CA CYS A 80 -12.27 10.84 -6.86
C CYS A 80 -10.77 10.54 -6.98
N ASN A 81 -10.26 10.29 -8.18
CA ASN A 81 -8.89 9.82 -8.44
C ASN A 81 -8.50 8.57 -7.61
N ILE A 82 -9.47 7.69 -7.39
CA ILE A 82 -9.29 6.46 -6.60
C ILE A 82 -9.38 5.23 -7.51
N PRO A 83 -8.43 4.28 -7.41
CA PRO A 83 -8.53 2.98 -8.08
C PRO A 83 -9.61 2.09 -7.45
N LEU A 84 -10.57 1.64 -8.26
CA LEU A 84 -11.69 0.78 -7.88
C LEU A 84 -11.85 -0.36 -8.87
N CYS A 85 -12.17 -1.56 -8.38
CA CYS A 85 -12.40 -2.71 -9.26
C CYS A 85 -13.78 -2.60 -9.95
N ILE A 86 -13.81 -2.93 -11.24
CA ILE A 86 -15.03 -3.22 -11.98
C ILE A 86 -14.86 -4.60 -12.58
N GLY A 87 -15.66 -5.56 -12.10
CA GLY A 87 -15.64 -6.93 -12.59
C GLY A 87 -17.02 -7.56 -12.49
N ARG A 88 -17.19 -8.73 -13.12
CA ARG A 88 -18.48 -9.45 -13.16
C ARG A 88 -18.96 -9.92 -11.78
N SER A 89 -18.04 -10.30 -10.90
CA SER A 89 -18.36 -10.83 -9.58
C SER A 89 -18.40 -9.78 -8.47
N LYS A 90 -17.70 -8.66 -8.64
CA LYS A 90 -17.58 -7.59 -7.64
C LYS A 90 -17.50 -6.24 -8.34
N ASN A 91 -18.39 -5.33 -7.99
CA ASN A 91 -18.41 -3.97 -8.52
C ASN A 91 -18.06 -2.95 -7.43
N CYS A 92 -16.78 -2.91 -7.07
CA CYS A 92 -16.28 -1.99 -6.06
C CYS A 92 -16.44 -0.52 -6.46
N PHE A 93 -16.66 -0.21 -7.74
CA PHE A 93 -16.93 1.16 -8.17
C PHE A 93 -18.30 1.63 -7.67
N LEU A 94 -19.34 0.82 -7.82
CA LEU A 94 -20.68 1.15 -7.32
C LEU A 94 -20.72 1.15 -5.80
N ASP A 95 -20.21 0.10 -5.15
CA ASP A 95 -20.16 -0.01 -3.68
C ASP A 95 -19.44 1.17 -3.02
N PHE A 96 -18.47 1.75 -3.72
CA PHE A 96 -17.74 2.89 -3.20
C PHE A 96 -18.57 4.18 -3.27
N HIS A 97 -19.36 4.41 -4.32
CA HIS A 97 -20.06 5.70 -4.52
C HIS A 97 -21.54 5.68 -4.10
N GLN A 98 -22.11 4.51 -3.82
CA GLN A 98 -23.47 4.39 -3.31
C GLN A 98 -23.48 4.38 -1.77
N LYS A 99 -24.40 5.16 -1.20
CA LYS A 99 -24.71 5.12 0.22
C LYS A 99 -25.76 4.03 0.40
N ASN A 100 -25.37 2.90 0.98
CA ASN A 100 -26.33 1.90 1.45
C ASN A 100 -27.15 2.47 2.60
#